data_AF-A0A2D6LQ59-F1
#
_entry.id   AF-A0A2D6LQ59-F1
#
_cell.length_a   1.000
_cell.length_b   1.000
_cell.length_c   1.000
_cell.angle_alpha   90.00
_cell.angle_beta   90.00
_cell.angle_gamma   90.00
#
_symmetry.space_group_name_H-M   'P 1'
#
loop_
_entity.id
_entity.type
_entity.pdbx_description
1 polymer ?
#
loop_
_entity_poly.entity_id
_entity_poly.type
_entity_poly.pdbx_seq_one_letter_code
_entity_poly.pdbx_strand_id
1 'polypeptide(L)'
;MAKQETSIIEIIEKMVKEGESEEKIISTLKDLGVEPEKAKRLLLLGQADTFALLKGEIKKIVQSELEQEKPTLKKFIQEEAMNTADDSRQQLTKAVISDLKEYEKDITGQSKTFQEQIGDNIHKVNDLNERVKNKLNELGEAVRQVQIDMDEVRLKGIGGRNKLIGNSLLALGILFGIGDAFLFFVNFGNPLAIDTVIVMTIMALIAVTMLFVATVI
;
A
#
# COMPACT_ATOMS: atom_id res chain seq x y z
N MET A 1 -87.91 31.53 -69.53
CA MET A 1 -86.44 31.71 -69.43
C MET A 1 -86.11 31.96 -67.96
N ALA A 2 -85.65 30.93 -67.24
CA ALA A 2 -85.33 31.01 -65.82
C ALA A 2 -83.88 31.48 -65.66
N LYS A 3 -83.67 32.74 -65.28
CA LYS A 3 -82.35 33.25 -64.92
C LYS A 3 -82.00 32.73 -63.53
N GLN A 4 -80.86 32.04 -63.43
CA GLN A 4 -80.26 31.58 -62.18
C GLN A 4 -80.08 32.77 -61.22
N GLU A 5 -80.73 32.73 -60.08
CA GLU A 5 -80.47 33.65 -58.97
C GLU A 5 -79.20 33.18 -58.25
N THR A 6 -78.03 33.52 -58.81
CA THR A 6 -76.77 33.38 -58.07
C THR A 6 -76.80 34.36 -56.90
N SER A 7 -76.58 33.87 -55.68
CA SER A 7 -76.64 34.73 -54.50
C SER A 7 -75.55 35.79 -54.56
N ILE A 8 -75.87 37.04 -54.25
CA ILE A 8 -74.92 38.17 -54.25
C ILE A 8 -73.68 37.85 -53.41
N ILE A 9 -73.84 37.05 -52.35
CA ILE A 9 -72.75 36.59 -51.48
C ILE A 9 -71.82 35.61 -52.21
N GLU A 10 -72.35 34.67 -53.00
CA GLU A 10 -71.54 33.72 -53.78
C GLU A 10 -70.70 34.42 -54.85
N ILE A 11 -71.23 35.49 -55.45
CA ILE A 11 -70.53 36.33 -56.41
C ILE A 11 -69.35 37.05 -55.73
N ILE A 12 -69.58 37.62 -54.53
CA ILE A 12 -68.53 38.27 -53.74
C ILE A 12 -67.46 37.26 -53.36
N GLU A 13 -67.83 36.10 -52.82
CA GLU A 13 -66.88 35.06 -52.45
C GLU A 13 -66.02 34.60 -53.63
N LYS A 14 -66.63 34.42 -54.81
CA LYS A 14 -65.91 34.02 -56.02
C LYS A 14 -64.92 35.10 -56.46
N MET A 15 -65.34 36.36 -56.52
CA MET A 15 -64.47 37.48 -56.92
C MET A 15 -63.35 37.73 -55.91
N VAL A 16 -63.61 37.54 -54.61
CA VAL A 16 -62.58 37.61 -53.56
C VAL A 16 -61.58 36.45 -53.68
N LYS A 17 -62.05 35.23 -53.97
CA LYS A 17 -61.18 34.05 -54.21
C LYS A 17 -60.33 34.20 -55.48
N GLU A 18 -60.87 34.86 -56.51
CA GLU A 18 -60.17 35.14 -57.78
C GLU A 18 -59.21 36.35 -57.69
N GLY A 19 -59.18 37.05 -56.55
CA GLY A 19 -58.25 38.16 -56.30
C GLY A 19 -58.63 39.46 -57.01
N GLU A 20 -59.92 39.68 -57.29
CA GLU A 20 -60.37 40.91 -57.93
C GLU A 20 -60.24 42.13 -57.00
N SER A 21 -59.92 43.30 -57.58
CA SER A 21 -59.82 44.57 -56.82
C SER A 21 -61.16 44.95 -56.19
N GLU A 22 -61.13 45.51 -54.98
CA GLU A 22 -62.32 45.93 -54.24
C GLU A 22 -63.22 46.88 -55.04
N GLU A 23 -62.62 47.77 -55.83
CA GLU A 23 -63.32 48.73 -56.71
C GLU A 23 -64.14 48.03 -57.79
N LYS A 24 -63.59 46.96 -58.38
CA LYS A 24 -64.27 46.14 -59.39
C LYS A 24 -65.41 45.36 -58.76
N ILE A 25 -65.22 44.77 -57.59
CA ILE A 25 -66.27 44.07 -56.85
C ILE A 25 -67.42 45.02 -56.49
N ILE A 26 -67.11 46.22 -55.99
CA ILE A 26 -68.11 47.24 -55.65
C ILE A 26 -68.85 47.73 -56.90
N SER A 27 -68.18 47.88 -58.05
CA SER A 27 -68.85 48.23 -59.31
C SER A 27 -69.82 47.14 -59.77
N THR A 28 -69.43 45.87 -59.71
CA THR A 28 -70.29 44.73 -60.07
C THR A 28 -71.49 44.63 -59.13
N LEU A 29 -71.31 44.88 -57.83
CA LEU A 29 -72.42 44.93 -56.86
C LEU A 29 -73.38 46.11 -57.13
N LYS A 30 -72.84 47.24 -57.58
CA LYS A 30 -73.65 48.40 -57.97
C LYS A 30 -74.47 48.14 -59.23
N ASP A 31 -73.89 47.46 -60.22
CA ASP A 31 -74.58 47.04 -61.45
C ASP A 31 -75.69 46.02 -61.18
N LEU A 32 -75.57 45.26 -60.08
CA LEU A 32 -76.59 44.35 -59.56
C LEU A 32 -77.64 45.04 -58.67
N GLY A 33 -77.59 46.37 -58.54
CA GLY A 33 -78.58 47.17 -57.81
C GLY A 33 -78.35 47.29 -56.30
N VAL A 34 -77.14 46.99 -55.80
CA VAL A 34 -76.80 47.14 -54.38
C VAL A 34 -76.24 48.55 -54.11
N GLU A 35 -76.73 49.21 -53.06
CA GLU A 35 -76.20 50.52 -52.65
C GLU A 35 -74.70 50.46 -52.26
N PRO A 36 -73.91 51.53 -52.52
CA PRO A 36 -72.46 51.52 -52.33
C PRO A 36 -72.01 51.19 -50.89
N GLU A 37 -72.72 51.67 -49.87
CA GLU A 37 -72.42 51.33 -48.48
C GLU A 37 -72.71 49.86 -48.17
N LYS A 38 -73.81 49.33 -48.71
CA LYS A 38 -74.22 47.94 -48.50
C LYS A 38 -73.29 46.99 -49.24
N ALA A 39 -72.79 47.36 -50.43
CA ALA A 39 -71.78 46.63 -51.18
C ALA A 39 -70.46 46.49 -50.39
N LYS A 40 -69.98 47.57 -49.76
CA LYS A 40 -68.79 47.53 -48.89
C LYS A 40 -68.96 46.61 -47.69
N ARG A 41 -70.12 46.64 -47.02
CA ARG A 41 -70.41 45.75 -45.87
C ARG A 41 -70.48 44.28 -46.29
N LEU A 42 -71.10 43.99 -47.43
CA LEU A 42 -71.17 42.63 -47.97
C LEU A 42 -69.79 42.10 -48.42
N LEU A 43 -68.94 42.97 -49.00
CA LEU A 43 -67.56 42.63 -49.34
C LEU A 43 -66.75 42.26 -48.09
N LEU A 44 -66.85 43.06 -47.02
CA LEU A 44 -66.17 42.76 -45.75
C LEU A 44 -66.64 41.43 -45.14
N LEU A 45 -67.94 41.13 -45.25
CA LEU A 45 -68.50 39.86 -44.78
C LEU A 45 -67.93 38.68 -45.57
N GLY A 46 -67.95 38.76 -46.91
CA GLY A 46 -67.41 37.70 -47.79
C GLY A 46 -65.90 37.51 -47.65
N GLN A 47 -65.15 38.59 -47.43
CA GLN A 47 -63.72 38.52 -47.08
C GLN A 47 -63.53 37.81 -45.73
N ALA A 48 -64.29 38.17 -44.69
CA ALA A 48 -64.19 37.55 -43.37
C ALA A 48 -64.50 36.04 -43.40
N ASP A 49 -65.52 35.63 -44.15
CA ASP A 49 -65.85 34.21 -44.33
C ASP A 49 -64.76 33.46 -45.10
N THR A 50 -64.21 34.08 -46.15
CA THR A 50 -63.07 33.53 -46.90
C THR A 50 -61.83 33.37 -45.99
N PHE A 51 -61.54 34.34 -45.13
CA PHE A 51 -60.47 34.24 -44.14
C PHE A 51 -60.70 33.14 -43.11
N ALA A 52 -61.94 32.97 -42.62
CA ALA A 52 -62.28 31.91 -41.69
C ALA A 52 -62.07 30.52 -42.31
N LEU A 53 -62.45 30.36 -43.57
CA LEU A 53 -62.22 29.13 -44.35
C LEU A 53 -60.72 28.85 -44.56
N LEU A 54 -59.95 29.85 -45.02
CA LEU A 54 -58.51 29.72 -45.21
C LEU A 54 -57.80 29.38 -43.89
N LYS A 55 -58.15 30.03 -42.79
CA LYS A 55 -57.61 29.73 -41.47
C LYS A 55 -57.92 28.29 -41.05
N GLY A 56 -59.13 27.82 -41.30
CA GLY A 56 -59.54 26.43 -41.03
C GLY A 56 -58.72 25.43 -41.84
N GLU A 57 -58.49 25.70 -43.11
CA GLU A 57 -57.74 24.82 -44.00
C GLU A 57 -56.25 24.82 -43.69
N ILE A 58 -55.64 26.00 -43.46
CA ILE A 58 -54.26 26.12 -42.99
C ILE A 58 -54.06 25.34 -41.69
N LYS A 59 -54.99 25.46 -40.74
CA LYS A 59 -54.91 24.70 -39.49
C LYS A 59 -54.89 23.19 -39.72
N LYS A 60 -55.72 22.68 -40.64
CA LYS A 60 -55.72 21.25 -40.99
C LYS A 60 -54.44 20.81 -41.66
N ILE A 61 -53.92 21.59 -42.61
CA ILE A 61 -52.67 21.29 -43.31
C ILE A 61 -51.53 21.22 -42.29
N VAL A 62 -51.38 22.25 -41.45
CA VAL A 62 -50.34 22.29 -40.42
C VAL A 62 -50.48 21.13 -39.43
N GLN A 63 -51.70 20.78 -38.99
CA GLN A 63 -51.91 19.63 -38.12
C GLN A 63 -51.56 18.31 -38.81
N SER A 64 -51.91 18.15 -40.08
CA SER A 64 -51.60 16.95 -40.86
C SER A 64 -50.10 16.79 -41.07
N GLU A 65 -49.39 17.86 -41.45
CA GLU A 65 -47.94 17.85 -41.63
C GLU A 65 -47.24 17.55 -40.31
N LEU A 66 -47.65 18.18 -39.21
CA LEU A 66 -47.08 17.90 -37.89
C LEU A 66 -47.27 16.43 -37.48
N GLU A 67 -48.46 15.85 -37.66
CA GLU A 67 -48.69 14.44 -37.32
C GLU A 67 -47.93 13.47 -38.26
N GLN A 68 -47.66 13.87 -39.51
CA GLN A 68 -46.83 13.10 -40.44
C GLN A 68 -45.33 13.18 -40.10
N GLU A 69 -44.83 14.34 -39.67
CA GLU A 69 -43.41 14.53 -39.34
C GLU A 69 -43.03 14.01 -37.96
N LYS A 70 -43.96 14.03 -37.00
CA LYS A 70 -43.77 13.56 -35.62
C LYS A 70 -43.14 12.16 -35.51
N PRO A 71 -43.57 11.11 -36.24
CA PRO A 71 -42.89 9.81 -36.19
C PRO A 71 -41.47 9.85 -36.76
N THR A 72 -41.21 10.65 -37.79
CA THR A 72 -39.88 10.82 -38.39
C THR A 72 -38.95 11.50 -37.40
N LEU A 73 -39.39 12.59 -36.78
CA LEU A 73 -38.64 13.30 -35.74
C LEU A 73 -38.39 12.40 -34.53
N LYS A 74 -39.39 11.62 -34.11
CA LYS A 74 -39.23 10.66 -33.00
C LYS A 74 -38.18 9.59 -33.32
N LYS A 75 -38.18 9.04 -34.53
CA LYS A 75 -37.16 8.08 -34.97
C LYS A 75 -35.77 8.70 -34.99
N PHE A 76 -35.63 9.90 -35.56
CA PHE A 76 -34.38 10.63 -35.59
C PHE A 76 -33.82 10.87 -34.18
N ILE A 77 -34.63 11.37 -33.25
CA ILE A 77 -34.22 11.57 -31.86
C ILE A 77 -33.83 10.26 -31.19
N GLN A 78 -34.58 9.18 -31.43
CA GLN A 78 -34.29 7.87 -30.83
C GLN A 78 -32.98 7.28 -31.35
N GLU A 79 -32.72 7.38 -32.66
CA GLU A 79 -31.49 6.92 -33.29
C GLU A 79 -30.28 7.73 -32.82
N GLU A 80 -30.39 9.06 -32.79
CA GLU A 80 -29.32 9.93 -32.33
C GLU A 80 -28.98 9.70 -30.84
N ALA A 81 -30.01 9.54 -30.01
CA ALA A 81 -29.83 9.22 -28.58
C ALA A 81 -29.16 7.85 -28.39
N MET A 82 -29.53 6.86 -29.21
CA MET A 82 -28.96 5.52 -29.14
C MET A 82 -27.50 5.50 -29.61
N ASN A 83 -27.19 6.19 -30.71
CA ASN A 83 -25.82 6.36 -31.20
C ASN A 83 -24.94 7.07 -30.17
N THR A 84 -25.43 8.17 -29.59
CA THR A 84 -24.72 8.91 -28.54
C THR A 84 -24.47 8.05 -27.30
N ALA A 85 -25.46 7.24 -26.91
CA ALA A 85 -25.33 6.33 -25.77
C ALA A 85 -24.31 5.21 -26.03
N ASP A 86 -24.29 4.65 -27.24
CA ASP A 86 -23.34 3.61 -27.62
C ASP A 86 -21.92 4.17 -27.73
N ASP A 87 -21.74 5.35 -28.34
CA ASP A 87 -20.44 6.04 -28.36
C ASP A 87 -19.93 6.33 -26.94
N SER A 88 -20.81 6.84 -26.06
CA SER A 88 -20.48 7.08 -24.66
C SER A 88 -20.09 5.79 -23.94
N ARG A 89 -20.81 4.69 -24.18
CA ARG A 89 -20.47 3.36 -23.61
C ARG A 89 -19.12 2.86 -24.11
N GLN A 90 -18.82 3.00 -25.39
CA GLN A 90 -17.55 2.57 -25.95
C GLN A 90 -16.39 3.39 -25.37
N GLN A 91 -16.55 4.71 -25.28
CA GLN A 91 -15.55 5.59 -24.69
C GLN A 91 -15.32 5.28 -23.21
N LEU A 92 -16.40 5.11 -22.44
CA LEU A 92 -16.33 4.72 -21.03
C LEU A 92 -15.61 3.38 -20.86
N THR A 93 -15.97 2.38 -21.67
CA THR A 93 -15.34 1.05 -21.62
C THR A 93 -13.85 1.15 -21.91
N LYS A 94 -13.45 1.94 -22.91
CA LYS A 94 -12.05 2.17 -23.24
C LYS A 94 -11.29 2.87 -22.10
N ALA A 95 -11.90 3.87 -21.47
CA ALA A 95 -11.32 4.57 -20.33
C ALA A 95 -11.12 3.61 -19.15
N VAL A 96 -12.15 2.84 -18.78
CA VAL A 96 -12.08 1.85 -17.69
C VAL A 96 -11.00 0.79 -17.96
N ILE A 97 -10.87 0.30 -19.19
CA ILE A 97 -9.80 -0.65 -19.54
C ILE A 97 -8.41 0.00 -19.42
N SER A 98 -8.27 1.26 -19.78
CA SER A 98 -7.02 2.01 -19.62
C SER A 98 -6.65 2.15 -18.15
N ASP A 99 -7.60 2.59 -17.33
CA ASP A 99 -7.41 2.76 -15.89
C ASP A 99 -7.05 1.44 -15.21
N LEU A 100 -7.73 0.34 -15.57
CA LEU A 100 -7.41 -0.99 -15.07
C LEU A 100 -5.99 -1.43 -15.43
N LYS A 101 -5.52 -1.16 -16.65
CA LYS A 101 -4.15 -1.48 -17.07
C LYS A 101 -3.11 -0.66 -16.34
N GLU A 102 -3.38 0.62 -16.11
CA GLU A 102 -2.50 1.49 -15.34
C GLU A 102 -2.41 1.01 -13.89
N TYR A 103 -3.55 0.69 -13.27
CA TYR A 103 -3.60 0.12 -11.93
C TYR A 103 -2.89 -1.23 -11.81
N GLU A 104 -3.05 -2.12 -12.79
CA GLU A 104 -2.33 -3.40 -12.87
C GLU A 104 -0.81 -3.19 -12.97
N LYS A 105 -0.38 -2.23 -13.79
CA LYS A 105 1.03 -1.87 -13.95
C LYS A 105 1.61 -1.33 -12.63
N ASP A 106 0.88 -0.46 -11.94
CA ASP A 106 1.31 0.11 -10.66
C ASP A 106 1.40 -0.95 -9.57
N ILE A 107 0.40 -1.83 -9.44
CA ILE A 107 0.45 -2.96 -8.50
C ILE A 107 1.62 -3.88 -8.82
N THR A 108 1.83 -4.21 -10.10
CA THR A 108 2.92 -5.09 -10.50
C THR A 108 4.28 -4.43 -10.23
N GLY A 109 4.39 -3.12 -10.46
CA GLY A 109 5.57 -2.32 -10.15
C GLY A 109 5.87 -2.32 -8.65
N GLN A 110 4.87 -1.99 -7.83
CA GLN A 110 4.98 -2.03 -6.37
C GLN A 110 5.34 -3.42 -5.85
N SER A 111 4.75 -4.48 -6.41
CA SER A 111 5.06 -5.86 -6.05
C SER A 111 6.51 -6.24 -6.36
N LYS A 112 7.05 -5.83 -7.52
CA LYS A 112 8.47 -6.02 -7.84
C LYS A 112 9.37 -5.29 -6.86
N THR A 113 9.09 -4.02 -6.57
CA THR A 113 9.86 -3.24 -5.59
C THR A 113 9.80 -3.87 -4.20
N PHE A 114 8.66 -4.39 -3.78
CA PHE A 114 8.51 -5.09 -2.51
C PHE A 114 9.31 -6.40 -2.48
N GLN A 115 9.31 -7.18 -3.56
CA GLN A 115 10.13 -8.39 -3.67
C GLN A 115 11.63 -8.09 -3.59
N GLU A 116 12.09 -7.04 -4.26
CA GLU A 116 13.48 -6.56 -4.17
C GLU A 116 13.83 -6.15 -2.73
N GLN A 117 12.97 -5.38 -2.06
CA GLN A 117 13.18 -4.98 -0.67
C GLN A 117 13.21 -6.18 0.29
N ILE A 118 12.35 -7.19 0.07
CA ILE A 118 12.40 -8.44 0.85
C ILE A 118 13.71 -9.18 0.59
N GLY A 119 14.14 -9.30 -0.67
CA GLY A 119 15.41 -9.94 -1.02
C GLY A 119 16.59 -9.28 -0.32
N ASP A 120 16.69 -7.96 -0.40
CA ASP A 120 17.72 -7.17 0.27
C ASP A 120 17.68 -7.33 1.79
N ASN A 121 16.49 -7.34 2.40
CA ASN A 121 16.35 -7.56 3.84
C ASN A 121 16.76 -8.99 4.24
N ILE A 122 16.40 -10.00 3.47
CA ILE A 122 16.82 -11.39 3.70
C ILE A 122 18.35 -11.50 3.62
N HIS A 123 18.98 -10.87 2.62
CA HIS A 123 20.44 -10.83 2.51
C HIS A 123 21.08 -10.17 3.73
N LYS A 124 20.58 -9.00 4.17
CA LYS A 124 21.08 -8.32 5.38
C LYS A 124 20.92 -9.17 6.64
N VAL A 125 19.80 -9.88 6.78
CA VAL A 125 19.54 -10.77 7.92
C VAL A 125 20.50 -11.96 7.90
N ASN A 126 20.75 -12.56 6.74
CA ASN A 126 21.72 -13.65 6.59
C ASN A 126 23.14 -13.18 6.91
N ASP A 127 23.57 -12.04 6.38
CA ASP A 127 24.88 -11.45 6.68
C ASP A 127 25.03 -11.17 8.18
N LEU A 128 23.97 -10.64 8.82
CA LEU A 128 23.98 -10.38 10.25
C LEU A 128 24.07 -11.69 11.05
N ASN A 129 23.32 -12.72 10.65
CA ASN A 129 23.35 -14.03 11.28
C ASN A 129 24.74 -14.69 11.15
N GLU A 130 25.36 -14.60 9.98
CA GLU A 130 26.73 -15.10 9.77
C GLU A 130 27.75 -14.33 10.61
N ARG A 131 27.64 -12.99 10.67
CA ARG A 131 28.47 -12.17 11.57
C ARG A 131 28.29 -12.55 13.03
N VAL A 132 27.05 -12.78 13.48
CA VAL A 132 26.75 -13.21 14.85
C VAL A 132 27.36 -14.59 15.12
N LYS A 133 27.21 -15.54 14.21
CA LYS A 133 27.81 -16.87 14.32
C LYS A 133 29.34 -16.80 14.42
N ASN A 134 29.97 -15.97 13.59
CA ASN A 134 31.41 -15.75 13.64
C ASN A 134 31.84 -15.12 14.97
N LYS A 135 31.11 -14.11 15.45
CA LYS A 135 31.37 -13.49 16.77
C LYS A 135 31.18 -14.47 17.93
N LEU A 136 30.18 -15.36 17.85
CA LEU A 136 29.97 -16.41 18.85
C LEU A 136 31.11 -17.43 18.84
N ASN A 137 31.62 -17.80 17.66
CA ASN A 137 32.78 -18.67 17.55
C ASN A 137 34.03 -18.02 18.14
N GLU A 138 34.32 -16.75 17.79
CA GLU A 138 35.41 -15.98 18.39
C GLU A 138 35.28 -15.90 19.92
N LEU A 139 34.07 -15.67 20.43
CA LEU A 139 33.81 -15.63 21.86
C LEU A 139 34.02 -17.00 22.51
N GLY A 140 33.59 -18.08 21.85
CA GLY A 140 33.81 -19.45 22.30
C GLY A 140 35.29 -19.83 22.36
N GLU A 141 36.08 -19.41 21.37
CA GLU A 141 37.53 -19.57 21.34
C GLU A 141 38.21 -18.75 22.45
N ALA A 142 37.82 -17.48 22.62
CA ALA A 142 38.33 -16.64 23.70
C ALA A 142 38.03 -17.23 25.08
N VAL A 143 36.81 -17.75 25.30
CA VAL A 143 36.43 -18.42 26.55
C VAL A 143 37.24 -19.70 26.76
N ARG A 144 37.45 -20.52 25.72
CA ARG A 144 38.33 -21.70 25.81
C ARG A 144 39.76 -21.32 26.18
N GLN A 145 40.30 -20.26 25.56
CA GLN A 145 41.64 -19.78 25.87
C GLN A 145 41.74 -19.34 27.33
N VAL A 146 40.77 -18.57 27.82
CA VAL A 146 40.72 -18.15 29.24
C VAL A 146 40.62 -19.35 30.17
N GLN A 147 39.84 -20.38 29.84
CA GLN A 147 39.76 -21.61 30.65
C GLN A 147 41.11 -22.33 30.69
N ILE A 148 41.79 -22.48 29.55
CA ILE A 148 43.13 -23.09 29.47
C ILE A 148 44.14 -22.27 30.29
N ASP A 149 44.15 -20.95 30.13
CA ASP A 149 45.04 -20.07 30.89
C ASP A 149 44.77 -20.15 32.40
N MET A 150 43.50 -20.23 32.81
CA MET A 150 43.12 -20.42 34.22
C MET A 150 43.54 -21.78 34.77
N ASP A 151 43.38 -22.85 33.99
CA ASP A 151 43.81 -24.19 34.38
C ASP A 151 45.34 -24.28 34.44
N GLU A 152 46.05 -23.66 33.51
CA GLU A 152 47.51 -23.55 33.53
C GLU A 152 48.00 -22.74 34.74
N VAL A 153 47.37 -21.59 35.04
CA VAL A 153 47.69 -20.78 36.22
C VAL A 153 47.40 -21.55 37.51
N ARG A 154 46.30 -22.30 37.59
CA ARG A 154 45.99 -23.16 38.73
C ARG A 154 47.02 -24.28 38.89
N LEU A 155 47.36 -24.98 37.80
CA LEU A 155 48.33 -26.06 37.80
C LEU A 155 49.75 -25.57 38.16
N LYS A 156 50.21 -24.47 37.56
CA LYS A 156 51.52 -23.87 37.87
C LYS A 156 51.55 -23.23 39.25
N GLY A 157 50.47 -22.55 39.67
CA GLY A 157 50.37 -21.89 40.96
C GLY A 157 50.33 -22.87 42.14
N ILE A 158 49.59 -23.99 42.00
CA ILE A 158 49.52 -25.03 43.03
C ILE A 158 50.79 -25.90 42.99
N GLY A 159 51.23 -26.32 41.80
CA GLY A 159 52.43 -27.15 41.66
C GLY A 159 53.72 -26.44 42.09
N GLY A 160 53.87 -25.16 41.78
CA GLY A 160 55.04 -24.36 42.18
C GLY A 160 55.09 -24.09 43.69
N ARG A 161 53.94 -23.78 44.31
CA ARG A 161 53.86 -23.54 45.76
C ARG A 161 54.08 -24.83 46.55
N ASN A 162 53.48 -25.95 46.14
CA ASN A 162 53.69 -27.24 46.80
C ASN A 162 55.14 -27.69 46.69
N LYS A 163 55.78 -27.54 45.52
CA LYS A 163 57.19 -27.89 45.34
C LYS A 163 58.13 -27.00 46.18
N LEU A 164 57.84 -25.71 46.32
CA LEU A 164 58.64 -24.81 47.16
C LEU A 164 58.48 -25.14 48.65
N ILE A 165 57.24 -25.38 49.09
CA ILE A 165 56.93 -25.77 50.47
C ILE A 165 57.58 -27.12 50.81
N GLY A 166 57.44 -28.13 49.94
CA GLY A 166 58.06 -29.44 50.09
C GLY A 166 59.59 -29.36 50.16
N ASN A 167 60.24 -28.61 49.25
CA ASN A 167 61.69 -28.43 49.29
C ASN A 167 62.16 -27.71 50.56
N SER A 168 61.41 -26.71 51.04
CA SER A 168 61.76 -25.98 52.26
C SER A 168 61.61 -26.85 53.51
N LEU A 169 60.53 -27.64 53.59
CA LEU A 169 60.31 -28.61 54.67
C LEU A 169 61.37 -29.70 54.69
N LEU A 170 61.76 -30.22 53.52
CA LEU A 170 62.83 -31.21 53.39
C LEU A 170 64.18 -30.64 53.85
N ALA A 171 64.52 -29.42 53.43
CA ALA A 171 65.75 -28.75 53.87
C ALA A 171 65.77 -28.53 55.39
N LEU A 172 64.66 -28.09 55.98
CA LEU A 172 64.54 -27.91 57.44
C LEU A 172 64.62 -29.25 58.18
N GLY A 173 63.94 -30.29 57.72
CA GLY A 173 63.99 -31.62 58.32
C GLY A 173 65.39 -32.21 58.32
N ILE A 174 66.13 -32.07 57.22
CA ILE A 174 67.55 -32.46 57.15
C ILE A 174 68.40 -31.63 58.10
N LEU A 175 68.20 -30.31 58.18
CA LEU A 175 68.95 -29.45 59.10
C LEU A 175 68.75 -29.86 60.57
N PHE A 176 67.51 -30.13 60.98
CA PHE A 176 67.23 -30.62 62.34
C PHE A 176 67.84 -32.00 62.58
N GLY A 177 67.78 -32.92 61.61
CA GLY A 177 68.41 -34.23 61.72
C GLY A 177 69.94 -34.17 61.82
N ILE A 178 70.58 -33.30 61.04
CA ILE A 178 72.04 -33.06 61.12
C ILE A 178 72.39 -32.41 62.47
N GLY A 179 71.60 -31.43 62.92
CA GLY A 179 71.79 -30.78 64.21
C GLY A 179 71.68 -31.76 65.38
N ASP A 180 70.70 -32.66 65.33
CA ASP A 180 70.51 -33.72 66.32
C ASP A 180 71.67 -34.73 66.31
N ALA A 181 72.09 -35.19 65.13
CA ALA A 181 73.25 -36.06 64.98
C ALA A 181 74.57 -35.41 65.45
N PHE A 182 74.73 -34.11 65.20
CA PHE A 182 75.89 -33.35 65.68
C PHE A 182 75.89 -33.23 67.20
N LEU A 183 74.75 -32.90 67.81
CA LEU A 183 74.61 -32.85 69.26
C LEU A 183 74.85 -34.22 69.91
N PHE A 184 74.35 -35.29 69.28
CA PHE A 184 74.66 -36.65 69.71
C PHE A 184 76.16 -36.93 69.68
N PHE A 185 76.84 -36.57 68.59
CA PHE A 185 78.26 -36.81 68.41
C PHE A 185 79.14 -36.01 69.40
N VAL A 186 78.83 -34.72 69.61
CA VAL A 186 79.59 -33.87 70.55
C VAL A 186 79.43 -34.32 71.99
N ASN A 187 78.26 -34.86 72.35
CA ASN A 187 78.01 -35.35 73.70
C ASN A 187 78.28 -36.85 73.86
N PHE A 188 78.79 -37.52 72.81
CA PHE A 188 79.09 -38.94 72.82
C PHE A 188 80.26 -39.22 73.79
N GLY A 189 79.99 -39.95 74.86
CA GLY A 189 80.98 -40.31 75.89
C GLY A 189 80.97 -39.43 77.16
N ASN A 190 80.15 -38.38 77.20
CA ASN A 190 79.89 -37.59 78.42
C ASN A 190 78.54 -37.97 79.05
N PRO A 191 78.35 -37.84 80.37
CA PRO A 191 77.04 -38.03 80.99
C PRO A 191 76.07 -36.97 80.44
N LEU A 192 75.09 -37.44 79.66
CA LEU A 192 74.05 -36.58 79.07
C LEU A 192 73.16 -36.01 80.17
N ALA A 193 73.02 -34.68 80.22
CA ALA A 193 72.00 -34.04 81.03
C ALA A 193 70.61 -34.43 80.52
N ILE A 194 69.65 -34.61 81.44
CA ILE A 194 68.26 -34.95 81.11
C ILE A 194 67.67 -33.94 80.11
N ASP A 195 68.01 -32.66 80.26
CA ASP A 195 67.56 -31.58 79.37
C ASP A 195 68.05 -31.79 77.92
N THR A 196 69.29 -32.23 77.73
CA THR A 196 69.87 -32.51 76.40
C THR A 196 69.16 -33.68 75.72
N VAL A 197 68.82 -34.73 76.48
CA VAL A 197 68.09 -35.91 75.96
C VAL A 197 66.67 -35.52 75.52
N ILE A 198 65.99 -34.68 76.30
CA ILE A 198 64.65 -34.16 75.96
C ILE A 198 64.73 -33.34 74.67
N VAL A 199 65.68 -32.41 74.57
CA VAL A 199 65.83 -31.54 73.40
C VAL A 199 66.14 -32.35 72.13
N MET A 200 67.04 -33.33 72.21
CA MET A 200 67.34 -34.24 71.10
C MET A 200 66.12 -35.03 70.64
N THR A 201 65.36 -35.61 71.58
CA THR A 201 64.15 -36.38 71.27
C THR A 201 63.10 -35.52 70.56
N ILE A 202 62.92 -34.27 71.00
CA ILE A 202 62.02 -33.32 70.35
C ILE A 202 62.51 -32.96 68.94
N MET A 203 63.81 -32.67 68.76
CA MET A 203 64.37 -32.37 67.44
C MET A 203 64.28 -33.55 66.48
N ALA A 204 64.50 -34.77 66.95
CA ALA A 204 64.34 -35.99 66.15
C ALA A 204 62.89 -36.18 65.69
N LEU A 205 61.90 -35.96 66.59
CA LEU A 205 60.48 -36.03 66.22
C LEU A 205 60.09 -34.94 65.21
N ILE A 206 60.61 -33.72 65.38
CA ILE A 206 60.39 -32.62 64.44
C ILE A 206 61.02 -32.94 63.07
N ALA A 207 62.24 -33.46 63.04
CA ALA A 207 62.92 -33.84 61.81
C ALA A 207 62.15 -34.92 61.05
N VAL A 208 61.72 -35.99 61.72
CA VAL A 208 60.96 -37.09 61.11
C VAL A 208 59.60 -36.62 60.60
N THR A 209 58.89 -35.81 61.38
CA THR A 209 57.58 -35.28 60.96
C THR A 209 57.70 -34.32 59.78
N MET A 210 58.69 -33.42 59.76
CA MET A 210 58.92 -32.54 58.61
C MET A 210 59.31 -33.32 57.35
N LEU A 211 60.18 -34.33 57.47
CA LEU A 211 60.57 -35.17 56.33
C LEU A 211 59.39 -35.97 55.78
N PHE A 212 58.55 -36.53 56.65
CA PHE A 212 57.36 -37.26 56.24
C PHE A 212 56.36 -36.36 55.53
N VAL A 213 56.07 -35.18 56.08
CA VAL A 213 55.17 -34.20 55.46
C VAL A 213 55.74 -33.71 54.12
N ALA A 214 57.05 -33.50 54.01
CA ALA A 214 57.70 -33.11 52.76
C ALA A 214 57.59 -34.17 51.65
N THR A 215 57.54 -35.46 51.99
CA THR A 215 57.35 -36.55 51.01
C THR A 215 55.91 -36.74 50.55
N VAL A 216 54.93 -36.20 51.29
CA VAL A 216 53.50 -36.35 51.00
C VAL A 216 52.94 -35.17 50.18
N ILE A 217 53.58 -34.00 50.25
CA ILE A 217 53.22 -32.77 49.52
C ILE A 217 53.83 -32.73 48.12
#